data_AF-A0A945UFU6-F1
#
_entry.id   AF-A0A945UFU6-F1
#
_cell.length_a   1.000
_cell.length_b   1.000
_cell.length_c   1.000
_cell.angle_alpha   90.00
_cell.angle_beta   90.00
_cell.angle_gamma   90.00
#
_symmetry.space_group_name_H-M   'P 1'
#
loop_
_entity.id
_entity.type
_entity.pdbx_description
1 polymer ?
#
loop_
_entity_poly.entity_id
_entity_poly.type
_entity_poly.pdbx_seq_one_letter_code
_entity_poly.pdbx_strand_id
1 'polypeptide(L)'
;MDAAQEMKGELKARMKDTMTEAQIARADAIMKGWFAFNDYALLIEHQCTEHAEAIGRKAADMIAAEIGQSRDLIDGRDAEFGRILGNTIRTFQMTLPYQHQGNDALMKEQLKWMDYAQQLGRTAEMVQFDVNSMKEIFEERRYWIEETGDVSLALDAVTTPTCFRDLTVADGIEFNADRTEISYLSPYKRILEKGWLRNIWTGLTEQHIHEQWTLPRFAGYQEHFQVRFEVDPWDETTRLVRIRVMPAVE
;
A
#
# COMPACT_ATOMS: atom_id res chain seq x y z
N MET A 1 1.54 39.15 7.81
CA MET A 1 2.03 38.04 8.65
C MET A 1 1.05 36.91 8.50
N ASP A 2 1.55 35.75 8.11
CA ASP A 2 0.76 34.64 7.58
C ASP A 2 0.04 33.91 8.71
N ALA A 3 -1.25 33.61 8.57
CA ALA A 3 -2.07 32.98 9.63
C ALA A 3 -1.51 31.62 10.08
N ALA A 4 -0.77 30.94 9.19
CA ALA A 4 -0.03 29.72 9.49
C ALA A 4 1.15 29.94 10.46
N GLN A 5 1.77 31.13 10.42
CA GLN A 5 2.90 31.51 11.26
C GLN A 5 2.45 31.90 12.67
N GLU A 6 1.26 32.50 12.77
CA GLU A 6 0.58 32.85 14.03
C GLU A 6 0.09 31.60 14.77
N MET A 7 -0.58 30.68 14.07
CA MET A 7 -1.05 29.39 14.62
C MET A 7 0.12 28.50 15.10
N LYS A 8 1.26 28.53 14.40
CA LYS A 8 2.49 27.81 14.80
C LYS A 8 3.15 28.44 16.03
N GLY A 9 3.01 29.75 16.22
CA GLY A 9 3.44 30.48 17.42
C GLY A 9 2.61 30.14 18.64
N GLU A 10 1.28 30.11 18.50
CA GLU A 10 0.34 29.77 19.58
C GLU A 10 0.43 28.31 20.03
N LEU A 11 0.61 27.37 19.09
CA LEU A 11 0.80 25.95 19.41
C LEU A 11 2.11 25.73 20.20
N LYS A 12 3.20 26.40 19.79
CA LYS A 12 4.48 26.37 20.50
C LYS A 12 4.38 26.98 21.90
N ALA A 13 3.65 28.09 22.06
CA ALA A 13 3.46 28.74 23.36
C ALA A 13 2.69 27.82 24.33
N ARG A 14 1.57 27.23 23.88
CA ARG A 14 0.76 26.31 24.70
C ARG A 14 1.51 25.04 25.11
N MET A 15 2.39 24.52 24.28
CA MET A 15 3.22 23.35 24.61
C MET A 15 4.33 23.69 25.62
N LYS A 16 4.88 24.91 25.58
CA LYS A 16 5.98 25.32 26.45
C LYS A 16 5.52 25.63 27.87
N ASP A 17 4.31 26.15 28.04
CA ASP A 17 3.75 26.53 29.35
C ASP A 17 3.22 25.34 30.18
N THR A 18 3.22 24.12 29.62
CA THR A 18 2.67 22.91 30.25
C THR A 18 3.71 21.83 30.54
N MET A 19 4.98 22.05 30.16
CA MET A 19 6.05 21.06 30.27
C MET A 19 7.08 21.45 31.32
N THR A 20 7.47 20.49 32.16
CA THR A 20 8.60 20.65 33.09
C THR A 20 9.92 20.78 32.32
N GLU A 21 10.95 21.35 32.95
CA GLU A 21 12.30 21.44 32.34
C GLU A 21 12.84 20.08 31.88
N ALA A 22 12.55 19.02 32.63
CA ALA A 22 12.90 17.65 32.25
C ALA A 22 12.15 17.17 31.00
N GLN A 23 10.89 17.54 30.84
CA GLN A 23 10.09 17.23 29.64
C GLN A 23 10.60 18.03 28.42
N ILE A 24 10.99 19.29 28.60
CA ILE A 24 11.58 20.12 27.54
C ILE A 24 12.93 19.53 27.09
N ALA A 25 13.82 19.21 28.02
CA ALA A 25 15.11 18.60 27.72
C ALA A 25 14.97 17.26 26.98
N ARG A 26 13.98 16.45 27.38
CA ARG A 26 13.66 15.19 26.68
C ARG A 26 13.16 15.44 25.25
N ALA A 27 12.25 16.40 25.06
CA ALA A 27 11.74 16.74 23.73
C ALA A 27 12.87 17.27 22.82
N ASP A 28 13.76 18.12 23.34
CA ASP A 28 14.91 18.63 22.61
C ASP A 28 15.89 17.52 22.19
N ALA A 29 16.15 16.56 23.09
CA ALA A 29 16.99 15.40 22.77
C ALA A 29 16.38 14.53 21.66
N ILE A 30 15.06 14.28 21.72
CA ILE A 30 14.32 13.55 20.67
C ILE A 30 14.41 14.30 19.34
N MET A 31 14.17 15.61 19.34
CA MET A 31 14.21 16.44 18.13
C MET A 31 15.61 16.49 17.51
N LYS A 32 16.68 16.61 18.31
CA LYS A 32 18.06 16.56 17.82
C LYS A 32 18.39 15.21 17.20
N GLY A 33 17.98 14.11 17.85
CA GLY A 33 18.12 12.76 17.29
C GLY A 33 17.37 12.60 15.96
N TRP A 34 16.16 13.14 15.88
CA TRP A 34 15.35 13.13 14.66
C TRP A 34 15.99 13.91 13.50
N PHE A 35 16.54 15.10 13.77
CA PHE A 35 17.25 15.86 12.74
C PHE A 35 18.52 15.15 12.28
N ALA A 36 19.35 14.64 13.20
CA ALA A 36 20.53 13.88 12.85
C ALA A 36 20.20 12.64 12.00
N PHE A 37 19.12 11.94 12.33
CA PHE A 37 18.61 10.83 11.51
C PHE A 37 18.22 11.31 10.11
N ASN A 38 17.45 12.39 9.99
CA ASN A 38 17.01 12.90 8.69
C ASN A 38 18.17 13.37 7.81
N ASP A 39 19.17 14.04 8.40
CA ASP A 39 20.36 14.48 7.68
C ASP A 39 21.14 13.28 7.15
N TYR A 40 21.29 12.23 7.96
CA TYR A 40 21.93 10.98 7.53
C TYR A 40 21.13 10.27 6.44
N ALA A 41 19.81 10.12 6.61
CA ALA A 41 18.95 9.50 5.61
C ALA A 41 18.97 10.27 4.28
N LEU A 42 18.99 11.61 4.33
CA LEU A 42 19.11 12.47 3.16
C LEU A 42 20.47 12.32 2.46
N LEU A 43 21.56 12.23 3.23
CA LEU A 43 22.89 11.95 2.68
C LEU A 43 22.91 10.64 1.89
N ILE A 44 22.35 9.56 2.47
CA ILE A 44 22.27 8.25 1.80
C ILE A 44 21.42 8.33 0.54
N GLU A 45 20.25 9.00 0.60
CA GLU A 45 19.37 9.20 -0.55
C GLU A 45 20.08 9.94 -1.71
N HIS A 46 20.85 10.98 -1.40
CA HIS A 46 21.64 11.71 -2.39
C HIS A 46 22.70 10.80 -3.02
N GLN A 47 23.45 10.05 -2.22
CA GLN A 47 24.44 9.10 -2.71
C GLN A 47 23.82 8.00 -3.59
N CYS A 48 22.65 7.48 -3.22
CA CYS A 48 21.91 6.53 -4.05
C CYS A 48 21.46 7.17 -5.37
N THR A 49 21.08 8.44 -5.37
CA THR A 49 20.64 9.15 -6.57
C THR A 49 21.81 9.42 -7.53
N GLU A 50 22.96 9.86 -7.01
CA GLU A 50 24.19 10.10 -7.78
C GLU A 50 24.71 8.82 -8.46
N HIS A 51 24.47 7.66 -7.83
CA HIS A 51 24.91 6.36 -8.32
C HIS A 51 23.77 5.47 -8.84
N ALA A 52 22.60 6.04 -9.13
CA ALA A 52 21.38 5.27 -9.38
C ALA A 52 21.53 4.25 -10.52
N GLU A 53 22.11 4.64 -11.65
CA GLU A 53 22.32 3.74 -12.80
C GLU A 53 23.18 2.52 -12.42
N ALA A 54 24.34 2.77 -11.80
CA ALA A 54 25.25 1.72 -11.38
C ALA A 54 24.66 0.81 -10.29
N ILE A 55 23.89 1.38 -9.34
CA ILE A 55 23.18 0.63 -8.30
C ILE A 55 22.12 -0.27 -8.95
N GLY A 56 21.29 0.29 -9.83
CA GLY A 56 20.20 -0.44 -10.49
C GLY A 56 20.72 -1.62 -11.30
N ARG A 57 21.74 -1.40 -12.16
CA ARG A 57 22.35 -2.48 -12.95
C ARG A 57 22.93 -3.57 -12.06
N LYS A 58 23.75 -3.22 -11.08
CA LYS A 58 24.37 -4.20 -10.16
C LYS A 58 23.34 -5.00 -9.37
N ALA A 59 22.29 -4.34 -8.90
CA ALA A 59 21.22 -5.01 -8.16
C ALA A 59 20.43 -5.96 -9.07
N ALA A 60 20.09 -5.54 -10.29
CA ALA A 60 19.41 -6.38 -11.26
C ALA A 60 20.23 -7.62 -11.63
N ASP A 61 21.53 -7.46 -11.91
CA ASP A 61 22.43 -8.56 -12.24
C ASP A 61 22.59 -9.53 -11.06
N MET A 62 22.72 -9.01 -9.84
CA MET A 62 22.79 -9.82 -8.62
C MET A 62 21.51 -10.62 -8.40
N ILE A 63 20.34 -9.97 -8.52
CA ILE A 63 19.04 -10.65 -8.37
C ILE A 63 18.91 -11.73 -9.44
N ALA A 64 19.20 -11.41 -10.70
CA ALA A 64 19.13 -12.36 -11.81
C ALA A 64 20.00 -13.59 -11.55
N ALA A 65 21.24 -13.41 -11.08
CA ALA A 65 22.12 -14.52 -10.71
C ALA A 65 21.54 -15.38 -9.57
N GLU A 66 21.01 -14.76 -8.52
CA GLU A 66 20.43 -15.47 -7.37
C GLU A 66 19.23 -16.34 -7.76
N ILE A 67 18.37 -15.84 -8.64
CA ILE A 67 17.16 -16.56 -9.09
C ILE A 67 17.38 -17.38 -10.36
N GLY A 68 18.63 -17.53 -10.82
CA GLY A 68 19.00 -18.33 -12.00
C GLY A 68 18.43 -17.80 -13.32
N GLN A 69 18.23 -16.48 -13.44
CA GLN A 69 17.74 -15.81 -14.64
C GLN A 69 18.89 -15.16 -15.42
N SER A 70 18.84 -15.25 -16.75
CA SER A 70 19.84 -14.66 -17.65
C SER A 70 19.31 -13.47 -18.46
N ARG A 71 18.02 -13.17 -18.34
CA ARG A 71 17.36 -12.04 -19.02
C ARG A 71 17.59 -10.74 -18.26
N ASP A 72 17.57 -9.61 -18.97
CA ASP A 72 17.47 -8.31 -18.32
C ASP A 72 16.11 -8.22 -17.59
N LEU A 73 16.16 -8.11 -16.26
CA LEU A 73 14.97 -8.09 -15.41
C LEU A 73 14.27 -6.72 -15.39
N ILE A 74 14.98 -5.65 -15.75
CA ILE A 74 14.50 -4.27 -15.63
C ILE A 74 14.48 -3.53 -16.97
N ASP A 75 14.79 -4.21 -18.07
CA ASP A 75 14.69 -3.71 -19.44
C ASP A 75 15.42 -2.36 -19.63
N GLY A 76 16.67 -2.29 -19.17
CA GLY A 76 17.51 -1.09 -19.27
C GLY A 76 17.08 0.10 -18.39
N ARG A 77 16.12 -0.05 -17.47
CA ARG A 77 15.64 1.03 -16.57
C ARG A 77 16.53 1.24 -15.34
N ASP A 78 17.83 1.10 -15.53
CA ASP A 78 18.85 1.03 -14.47
C ASP A 78 18.76 2.21 -13.49
N ALA A 79 18.76 3.44 -14.00
CA ALA A 79 18.70 4.64 -13.16
C ALA A 79 17.35 4.83 -12.44
N GLU A 80 16.25 4.31 -12.99
CA GLU A 80 14.95 4.35 -12.31
C GLU A 80 14.88 3.31 -11.20
N PHE A 81 15.30 2.08 -11.48
CA PHE A 81 15.35 1.02 -10.50
C PHE A 81 16.27 1.37 -9.33
N GLY A 82 17.47 1.93 -9.61
CA GLY A 82 18.40 2.36 -8.56
C GLY A 82 17.86 3.47 -7.66
N ARG A 83 17.10 4.43 -8.20
CA ARG A 83 16.42 5.47 -7.39
C ARG A 83 15.38 4.86 -6.45
N ILE A 84 14.59 3.90 -6.94
CA ILE A 84 13.60 3.19 -6.12
C ILE A 84 14.30 2.42 -4.98
N LEU A 85 15.40 1.72 -5.26
CA LEU A 85 16.19 1.05 -4.23
C LEU A 85 16.69 2.02 -3.15
N GLY A 86 17.17 3.20 -3.54
CA GLY A 86 17.56 4.26 -2.59
C GLY A 86 16.41 4.71 -1.69
N ASN A 87 15.23 4.96 -2.27
CA ASN A 87 14.04 5.33 -1.50
C ASN A 87 13.56 4.20 -0.57
N THR A 88 13.68 2.95 -1.01
CA THR A 88 13.41 1.78 -0.17
C THR A 88 14.37 1.74 1.01
N ILE A 89 15.68 1.94 0.83
CA ILE A 89 16.65 2.00 1.93
C ILE A 89 16.22 3.06 2.96
N ARG A 90 15.84 4.26 2.52
CA ARG A 90 15.34 5.33 3.41
C ARG A 90 14.13 4.88 4.22
N THR A 91 13.20 4.15 3.59
CA THR A 91 12.01 3.61 4.27
C THR A 91 12.40 2.62 5.36
N PHE A 92 13.33 1.70 5.08
CA PHE A 92 13.79 0.71 6.06
C PHE A 92 14.68 1.30 7.16
N GLN A 93 15.36 2.43 6.91
CA GLN A 93 16.05 3.19 7.95
C GLN A 93 15.08 3.82 8.96
N MET A 94 13.83 4.09 8.56
CA MET A 94 12.81 4.66 9.44
C MET A 94 12.25 3.61 10.41
N THR A 95 12.77 3.63 11.63
CA THR A 95 12.37 2.72 12.73
C THR A 95 11.45 3.35 13.75
N LEU A 96 11.31 4.68 13.73
CA LEU A 96 10.42 5.43 14.61
C LEU A 96 9.30 6.09 13.80
N PRO A 97 8.06 6.08 14.32
CA PRO A 97 7.63 5.46 15.57
C PRO A 97 7.42 3.94 15.50
N TYR A 98 7.64 3.34 14.32
CA TYR A 98 7.65 1.91 14.08
C TYR A 98 8.47 1.63 12.80
N GLN A 99 8.81 0.37 12.57
CA GLN A 99 9.48 -0.08 11.35
C GLN A 99 8.53 -0.02 10.16
N HIS A 100 8.86 0.81 9.18
CA HIS A 100 8.06 0.94 7.96
C HIS A 100 8.32 -0.23 7.00
N GLN A 101 7.32 -0.60 6.19
CA GLN A 101 7.51 -1.43 4.99
C GLN A 101 7.50 -0.57 3.73
N GLY A 102 7.97 -1.13 2.62
CA GLY A 102 8.05 -0.45 1.32
C GLY A 102 6.71 0.10 0.81
N ASN A 103 5.57 -0.46 1.23
CA ASN A 103 4.23 -0.04 0.83
C ASN A 103 3.53 0.92 1.81
N ASP A 104 4.19 1.31 2.91
CA ASP A 104 3.56 2.11 3.97
C ASP A 104 2.94 3.41 3.43
N ALA A 105 3.60 4.08 2.49
CA ALA A 105 3.08 5.30 1.88
C ALA A 105 1.79 5.05 1.11
N LEU A 106 1.75 4.00 0.29
CA LEU A 106 0.56 3.58 -0.46
C LEU A 106 -0.60 3.25 0.47
N MET A 107 -0.36 2.45 1.51
CA MET A 107 -1.39 2.09 2.50
C MET A 107 -1.96 3.34 3.18
N LYS A 108 -1.11 4.27 3.60
CA LYS A 108 -1.54 5.48 4.30
C LYS A 108 -2.41 6.35 3.40
N GLU A 109 -2.06 6.51 2.12
CA GLU A 109 -2.90 7.26 1.19
C GLU A 109 -4.26 6.59 0.96
N GLN A 110 -4.30 5.26 0.83
CA GLN A 110 -5.56 4.54 0.70
C GLN A 110 -6.43 4.65 1.95
N LEU A 111 -5.85 4.46 3.15
CA LEU A 111 -6.57 4.58 4.43
C LEU A 111 -7.14 5.99 4.64
N LYS A 112 -6.45 7.05 4.21
CA LYS A 112 -6.99 8.42 4.25
C LYS A 112 -8.28 8.55 3.45
N TRP A 113 -8.31 8.02 2.23
CA TRP A 113 -9.50 8.08 1.38
C TRP A 113 -10.65 7.24 1.93
N MET A 114 -10.36 6.05 2.45
CA MET A 114 -11.35 5.19 3.10
C MET A 114 -11.96 5.85 4.33
N ASP A 115 -11.13 6.43 5.20
CA ASP A 115 -11.58 7.13 6.40
C ASP A 115 -12.40 8.38 6.05
N TYR A 116 -11.96 9.15 5.06
CA TYR A 116 -12.70 10.30 4.56
C TYR A 116 -14.09 9.90 4.04
N ALA A 117 -14.16 8.85 3.21
CA ALA A 117 -15.43 8.34 2.69
C ALA A 117 -16.33 7.82 3.81
N GLN A 118 -15.77 7.10 4.79
CA GLN A 118 -16.50 6.60 5.96
C GLN A 118 -17.08 7.74 6.79
N GLN A 119 -16.26 8.75 7.13
CA GLN A 119 -16.69 9.89 7.96
C GLN A 119 -17.79 10.71 7.30
N LEU A 120 -17.83 10.74 5.96
CA LEU A 120 -18.89 11.42 5.20
C LEU A 120 -20.08 10.52 4.86
N GLY A 121 -20.05 9.23 5.19
CA GLY A 121 -21.08 8.27 4.79
C GLY A 121 -21.14 8.03 3.28
N ARG A 122 -20.01 8.19 2.56
CA ARG A 122 -19.89 8.11 1.09
C ARG A 122 -19.10 6.88 0.61
N THR A 123 -18.95 5.86 1.44
CA THR A 123 -18.19 4.65 1.08
C THR A 123 -18.74 3.97 -0.17
N ALA A 124 -20.07 3.87 -0.32
CA ALA A 124 -20.69 3.30 -1.52
C ALA A 124 -20.35 4.08 -2.80
N GLU A 125 -20.34 5.43 -2.73
CA GLU A 125 -19.96 6.27 -3.88
C GLU A 125 -18.49 6.11 -4.23
N MET A 126 -17.60 6.01 -3.23
CA MET A 126 -16.18 5.73 -3.42
C MET A 126 -15.96 4.38 -4.13
N VAL A 127 -16.65 3.32 -3.69
CA VAL A 127 -16.59 2.00 -4.33
C VAL A 127 -17.09 2.06 -5.78
N GLN A 128 -18.23 2.71 -6.01
CA GLN A 128 -18.77 2.84 -7.36
C GLN A 128 -17.84 3.62 -8.29
N PHE A 129 -17.19 4.66 -7.77
CA PHE A 129 -16.18 5.43 -8.51
C PHE A 129 -14.98 4.57 -8.88
N ASP A 130 -14.43 3.81 -7.93
CA ASP A 130 -13.32 2.88 -8.16
C ASP A 130 -13.68 1.85 -9.24
N VAL A 131 -14.83 1.17 -9.11
CA VAL A 131 -15.35 0.22 -10.10
C VAL A 131 -15.46 0.86 -11.48
N ASN A 132 -16.01 2.07 -11.57
CA ASN A 132 -16.15 2.77 -12.85
C ASN A 132 -14.79 3.16 -13.46
N SER A 133 -13.83 3.56 -12.63
CA SER A 133 -12.50 3.99 -13.09
C SER A 133 -11.68 2.86 -13.70
N MET A 134 -11.99 1.60 -13.33
CA MET A 134 -11.29 0.42 -13.81
C MET A 134 -11.92 -0.22 -15.07
N LYS A 135 -13.14 0.19 -15.46
CA LYS A 135 -13.89 -0.45 -16.56
C LYS A 135 -13.10 -0.56 -17.86
N GLU A 136 -12.50 0.54 -18.32
CA GLU A 136 -11.74 0.55 -19.58
C GLU A 136 -10.51 -0.37 -19.52
N ILE A 137 -9.87 -0.48 -18.34
CA ILE A 137 -8.73 -1.37 -18.12
C ILE A 137 -9.18 -2.84 -18.15
N PHE A 138 -10.38 -3.11 -17.65
CA PHE A 138 -10.94 -4.44 -17.53
C PHE A 138 -11.62 -4.96 -18.80
N GLU A 139 -12.06 -4.07 -19.70
CA GLU A 139 -12.76 -4.44 -20.94
C GLU A 139 -11.90 -5.38 -21.81
N GLU A 140 -10.59 -5.17 -21.86
CA GLU A 140 -9.68 -6.08 -22.58
C GLU A 140 -9.73 -7.50 -22.00
N ARG A 141 -9.74 -7.65 -20.67
CA ARG A 141 -9.77 -8.98 -20.03
C ARG A 141 -11.14 -9.62 -20.19
N ARG A 142 -12.21 -8.81 -20.13
CA ARG A 142 -13.57 -9.27 -20.43
C ARG A 142 -13.65 -9.86 -21.84
N TYR A 143 -13.15 -9.16 -22.85
CA TYR A 143 -13.10 -9.68 -24.22
C TYR A 143 -12.41 -11.05 -24.29
N TRP A 144 -11.25 -11.21 -23.63
CA TRP A 144 -10.55 -12.49 -23.63
C TRP A 144 -11.28 -13.60 -22.88
N ILE A 145 -12.00 -13.29 -21.81
CA ILE A 145 -12.87 -14.26 -21.12
C ILE A 145 -13.97 -14.74 -22.06
N GLU A 146 -14.62 -13.84 -22.80
CA GLU A 146 -15.69 -14.19 -23.74
C GLU A 146 -15.18 -15.08 -24.88
N GLU A 147 -13.99 -14.80 -25.41
CA GLU A 147 -13.40 -15.57 -26.52
C GLU A 147 -12.87 -16.95 -26.09
N THR A 148 -12.36 -17.08 -24.86
CA THR A 148 -11.65 -18.28 -24.41
C THR A 148 -12.45 -19.14 -23.42
N GLY A 149 -13.44 -18.56 -22.74
CA GLY A 149 -14.10 -19.16 -21.58
C GLY A 149 -13.23 -19.21 -20.32
N ASP A 150 -12.02 -18.65 -20.32
CA ASP A 150 -11.10 -18.70 -19.19
C ASP A 150 -11.40 -17.61 -18.16
N VAL A 151 -12.20 -17.96 -17.15
CA VAL A 151 -12.60 -17.06 -16.06
C VAL A 151 -11.43 -16.64 -15.14
N SER A 152 -10.30 -17.36 -15.16
CA SER A 152 -9.13 -17.00 -14.34
C SER A 152 -8.57 -15.62 -14.71
N LEU A 153 -8.80 -15.18 -15.96
CA LEU A 153 -8.42 -13.86 -16.46
C LEU A 153 -9.10 -12.71 -15.71
N ALA A 154 -10.29 -12.92 -15.14
CA ALA A 154 -10.93 -11.90 -14.30
C ALA A 154 -10.21 -11.73 -12.96
N LEU A 155 -9.77 -12.84 -12.35
CA LEU A 155 -8.99 -12.79 -11.12
C LEU A 155 -7.58 -12.24 -11.38
N ASP A 156 -6.99 -12.58 -12.52
CA ASP A 156 -5.74 -12.01 -13.00
C ASP A 156 -5.84 -10.47 -13.06
N ALA A 157 -6.85 -9.95 -13.80
CA ALA A 157 -7.05 -8.51 -14.01
C ALA A 157 -7.04 -7.67 -12.73
N VAL A 158 -7.55 -8.22 -11.63
CA VAL A 158 -7.75 -7.50 -10.36
C VAL A 158 -6.68 -7.79 -9.30
N THR A 159 -5.85 -8.83 -9.47
CA THR A 159 -4.90 -9.26 -8.43
C THR A 159 -3.45 -9.50 -8.88
N THR A 160 -3.16 -9.62 -10.17
CA THR A 160 -1.78 -9.76 -10.67
C THR A 160 -1.11 -8.45 -11.10
N PRO A 161 -1.81 -7.33 -11.40
CA PRO A 161 -1.16 -6.04 -11.63
C PRO A 161 -0.24 -5.65 -10.47
N THR A 162 0.87 -4.99 -10.82
CA THR A 162 1.90 -4.57 -9.85
C THR A 162 1.32 -3.72 -8.72
N CYS A 163 0.31 -2.88 -8.99
CA CYS A 163 -0.36 -2.05 -7.98
C CYS A 163 -1.00 -2.88 -6.85
N PHE A 164 -1.60 -4.04 -7.17
CA PHE A 164 -2.15 -4.93 -6.15
C PHE A 164 -1.02 -5.66 -5.40
N ARG A 165 0.03 -6.08 -6.10
CA ARG A 165 1.19 -6.72 -5.48
C ARG A 165 1.94 -5.81 -4.52
N ASP A 166 2.06 -4.53 -4.86
CA ASP A 166 2.65 -3.51 -4.01
C ASP A 166 1.79 -3.26 -2.78
N LEU A 167 0.45 -3.38 -2.90
CA LEU A 167 -0.45 -3.24 -1.77
C LEU A 167 -0.13 -4.28 -0.67
N THR A 168 0.19 -5.52 -1.05
CA THR A 168 0.44 -6.62 -0.11
C THR A 168 1.93 -6.91 0.11
N VAL A 169 2.85 -6.19 -0.54
CA VAL A 169 4.31 -6.44 -0.54
C VAL A 169 4.65 -7.89 -0.91
N ALA A 170 3.82 -8.51 -1.76
CA ALA A 170 3.91 -9.93 -2.09
C ALA A 170 3.94 -10.89 -0.87
N ASP A 171 3.53 -10.44 0.33
CA ASP A 171 3.53 -11.26 1.53
C ASP A 171 2.25 -12.10 1.64
N GLY A 172 2.43 -13.39 1.92
CA GLY A 172 1.34 -14.35 2.08
C GLY A 172 0.43 -14.51 0.86
N ILE A 173 0.88 -14.16 -0.36
CA ILE A 173 0.09 -14.37 -1.57
C ILE A 173 0.26 -15.81 -2.06
N GLU A 174 -0.85 -16.54 -2.16
CA GLU A 174 -0.89 -17.86 -2.76
C GLU A 174 -1.96 -17.92 -3.85
N PHE A 175 -1.65 -18.61 -4.93
CA PHE A 175 -2.62 -18.97 -5.96
C PHE A 175 -2.78 -20.48 -5.99
N ASN A 176 -3.98 -20.95 -6.26
CA ASN A 176 -4.17 -22.34 -6.62
C ASN A 176 -3.58 -22.63 -8.03
N ALA A 177 -3.54 -23.92 -8.38
CA ALA A 177 -2.86 -24.39 -9.58
C ALA A 177 -3.49 -23.85 -10.89
N ASP A 178 -4.82 -23.66 -10.91
CA ASP A 178 -5.57 -23.21 -12.09
C ASP A 178 -5.80 -21.68 -12.10
N ARG A 179 -5.23 -20.94 -11.15
CA ARG A 179 -5.36 -19.48 -11.02
C ARG A 179 -6.79 -18.97 -10.84
N THR A 180 -7.71 -19.81 -10.39
CA THR A 180 -9.09 -19.41 -10.07
C THR A 180 -9.27 -19.02 -8.59
N GLU A 181 -8.26 -19.21 -7.76
CA GLU A 181 -8.25 -18.79 -6.35
C GLU A 181 -6.96 -18.04 -6.01
N ILE A 182 -7.10 -16.99 -5.20
CA ILE A 182 -6.00 -16.29 -4.52
C ILE A 182 -6.30 -16.15 -3.03
N SER A 183 -5.28 -16.31 -2.20
CA SER A 183 -5.30 -15.86 -0.81
C SER A 183 -4.18 -14.84 -0.58
N TYR A 184 -4.42 -13.87 0.31
CA TYR A 184 -3.40 -12.92 0.75
C TYR A 184 -3.67 -12.44 2.18
N LEU A 185 -2.62 -12.08 2.91
CA LEU A 185 -2.75 -11.49 4.23
C LEU A 185 -3.17 -10.02 4.11
N SER A 186 -4.16 -9.59 4.90
CA SER A 186 -4.55 -8.18 4.93
C SER A 186 -3.36 -7.27 5.30
N PRO A 187 -3.10 -6.19 4.54
CA PRO A 187 -1.88 -5.38 4.71
C PRO A 187 -2.02 -4.26 5.77
N TYR A 188 -3.19 -4.05 6.36
CA TYR A 188 -3.49 -2.80 7.08
C TYR A 188 -3.17 -2.81 8.58
N LYS A 189 -3.20 -3.98 9.26
CA LYS A 189 -3.11 -4.08 10.72
C LYS A 189 -2.02 -3.23 11.35
N ARG A 190 -0.77 -3.37 10.89
CA ARG A 190 0.36 -2.64 11.48
C ARG A 190 0.11 -1.13 11.43
N ILE A 191 -0.37 -0.61 10.30
CA ILE A 191 -0.53 0.82 10.09
C ILE A 191 -1.75 1.34 10.87
N LEU A 192 -2.85 0.58 10.88
CA LEU A 192 -4.04 0.89 11.68
C LEU A 192 -3.70 0.96 13.18
N GLU A 193 -3.03 -0.06 13.73
CA GLU A 193 -2.63 -0.07 15.15
C GLU A 193 -1.77 1.14 15.51
N LYS A 194 -0.88 1.59 14.62
CA LYS A 194 -0.03 2.78 14.84
C LYS A 194 -0.78 4.09 14.61
N GLY A 195 -1.78 4.10 13.74
CA GLY A 195 -2.70 5.23 13.53
C GLY A 195 -3.59 5.46 14.74
N TRP A 196 -4.18 4.39 15.30
CA TRP A 196 -5.05 4.45 16.48
C TRP A 196 -4.36 5.07 17.69
N LEU A 197 -3.09 4.71 17.94
CA LEU A 197 -2.27 5.30 19.00
C LEU A 197 -2.03 6.82 18.84
N ARG A 198 -2.36 7.39 17.68
CA ARG A 198 -2.23 8.81 17.34
C ARG A 198 -3.57 9.50 17.10
N ASN A 199 -4.68 8.83 17.40
CA ASN A 199 -6.04 9.30 17.11
C ASN A 199 -6.29 9.55 15.60
N ILE A 200 -5.70 8.71 14.74
CA ILE A 200 -5.93 8.72 13.29
C ILE A 200 -6.58 7.39 12.91
N TRP A 201 -7.57 7.41 12.01
CA TRP A 201 -8.28 6.22 11.53
C TRP A 201 -8.94 5.38 12.63
N THR A 202 -9.31 5.99 13.77
CA THR A 202 -9.88 5.28 14.93
C THR A 202 -11.23 4.61 14.64
N GLY A 203 -11.89 4.99 13.54
CA GLY A 203 -13.12 4.36 13.05
C GLY A 203 -12.90 3.24 12.03
N LEU A 204 -11.66 3.03 11.56
CA LEU A 204 -11.34 2.00 10.57
C LEU A 204 -10.77 0.75 11.24
N THR A 205 -11.25 -0.42 10.80
CA THR A 205 -10.72 -1.75 11.12
C THR A 205 -10.51 -2.54 9.84
N GLU A 206 -9.73 -3.63 9.88
CA GLU A 206 -9.58 -4.50 8.73
C GLU A 206 -10.90 -5.17 8.33
N GLN A 207 -11.73 -5.55 9.31
CA GLN A 207 -13.10 -6.01 9.07
C GLN A 207 -13.92 -4.97 8.30
N HIS A 208 -13.90 -3.70 8.74
CA HIS A 208 -14.63 -2.64 8.07
C HIS A 208 -14.16 -2.45 6.63
N ILE A 209 -12.84 -2.45 6.40
CA ILE A 209 -12.27 -2.36 5.05
C ILE A 209 -12.71 -3.58 4.21
N HIS A 210 -12.69 -4.79 4.77
CA HIS A 210 -13.16 -5.98 4.08
C HIS A 210 -14.62 -5.87 3.66
N GLU A 211 -15.50 -5.52 4.60
CA GLU A 211 -16.94 -5.50 4.40
C GLU A 211 -17.42 -4.32 3.55
N GLN A 212 -16.80 -3.15 3.68
CA GLN A 212 -17.27 -1.91 3.06
C GLN A 212 -16.47 -1.50 1.83
N TRP A 213 -15.29 -2.08 1.61
CA TRP A 213 -14.47 -1.82 0.43
C TRP A 213 -14.22 -3.09 -0.38
N THR A 214 -13.64 -4.13 0.20
CA THR A 214 -13.24 -5.33 -0.56
C THR A 214 -14.45 -6.05 -1.15
N LEU A 215 -15.42 -6.47 -0.33
CA LEU A 215 -16.61 -7.18 -0.78
C LEU A 215 -17.39 -6.42 -1.87
N PRO A 216 -17.82 -5.16 -1.67
CA PRO A 216 -18.64 -4.47 -2.67
C PRO A 216 -17.85 -4.12 -3.93
N ARG A 217 -16.53 -3.91 -3.84
CA ARG A 217 -15.69 -3.69 -5.02
C ARG A 217 -15.61 -4.92 -5.91
N PHE A 218 -15.36 -6.10 -5.34
CA PHE A 218 -15.39 -7.35 -6.11
C PHE A 218 -16.79 -7.67 -6.63
N ALA A 219 -17.85 -7.31 -5.88
CA ALA A 219 -19.20 -7.43 -6.38
C ALA A 219 -19.45 -6.55 -7.62
N GLY A 220 -18.93 -5.33 -7.66
CA GLY A 220 -19.02 -4.46 -8.84
C GLY A 220 -18.17 -4.96 -10.01
N TYR A 221 -16.99 -5.53 -9.75
CA TYR A 221 -16.15 -6.14 -10.80
C TYR A 221 -16.81 -7.36 -11.46
N GLN A 222 -17.53 -8.17 -10.68
CA GLN A 222 -18.21 -9.37 -11.18
C GLN A 222 -19.20 -9.04 -12.31
N GLU A 223 -19.93 -7.93 -12.19
CA GLU A 223 -20.92 -7.49 -13.18
C GLU A 223 -20.25 -7.12 -14.50
N HIS A 224 -19.08 -6.49 -14.43
CA HIS A 224 -18.32 -6.10 -15.61
C HIS A 224 -17.74 -7.32 -16.33
N PHE A 225 -17.11 -8.23 -15.60
CA PHE A 225 -16.49 -9.43 -16.18
C PHE A 225 -17.49 -10.53 -16.56
N GLN A 226 -18.75 -10.43 -16.13
CA GLN A 226 -19.76 -11.48 -16.27
C GLN A 226 -19.32 -12.82 -15.67
N VAL A 227 -18.66 -12.74 -14.51
CA VAL A 227 -18.22 -13.89 -13.71
C VAL A 227 -18.79 -13.79 -12.31
N ARG A 228 -18.66 -14.86 -11.53
CA ARG A 228 -18.95 -14.82 -10.09
C ARG A 228 -17.64 -14.76 -9.32
N PHE A 229 -17.46 -13.69 -8.55
CA PHE A 229 -16.45 -13.66 -7.49
C PHE A 229 -17.05 -14.13 -6.17
N GLU A 230 -16.33 -14.99 -5.47
CA GLU A 230 -16.64 -15.37 -4.09
C GLU A 230 -15.48 -14.94 -3.20
N VAL A 231 -15.77 -14.07 -2.23
CA VAL A 231 -14.80 -13.59 -1.26
C VAL A 231 -15.19 -14.14 0.11
N ASP A 232 -14.26 -14.82 0.78
CA ASP A 232 -14.53 -15.41 2.09
C ASP A 232 -14.92 -14.30 3.12
N PRO A 233 -15.78 -14.60 4.11
CA PRO A 233 -16.05 -13.67 5.21
C PRO A 233 -14.78 -13.27 5.97
N TRP A 234 -14.79 -12.10 6.61
CA TRP A 234 -13.64 -11.66 7.41
C TRP A 234 -13.40 -12.60 8.60
N ASP A 235 -12.15 -13.01 8.78
CA ASP A 235 -11.67 -13.73 9.96
C ASP A 235 -10.53 -12.94 10.63
N GLU A 236 -10.82 -12.38 11.81
CA GLU A 236 -9.87 -11.59 12.59
C GLU A 236 -8.63 -12.40 13.04
N THR A 237 -8.76 -13.72 13.16
CA THR A 237 -7.68 -14.60 13.64
C THR A 237 -6.63 -14.80 12.56
N THR A 238 -7.06 -15.20 11.36
CA THR A 238 -6.16 -15.49 10.25
C THR A 238 -5.81 -14.25 9.45
N ARG A 239 -6.74 -13.29 9.35
CA ARG A 239 -6.64 -12.07 8.54
C ARG A 239 -6.39 -12.34 7.06
N LEU A 240 -6.63 -13.57 6.63
CA LEU A 240 -6.48 -13.99 5.25
C LEU A 240 -7.72 -13.58 4.47
N VAL A 241 -7.50 -12.85 3.38
CA VAL A 241 -8.52 -12.59 2.38
C VAL A 241 -8.37 -13.64 1.30
N ARG A 242 -9.41 -14.43 1.06
CA ARG A 242 -9.45 -15.41 -0.01
C ARG A 242 -10.54 -15.06 -1.01
N ILE A 243 -10.19 -15.15 -2.28
CA ILE A 243 -11.04 -14.77 -3.41
C ILE A 243 -11.00 -15.88 -4.44
N ARG A 244 -12.17 -16.34 -4.86
CA ARG A 244 -12.36 -17.32 -5.93
C ARG A 244 -13.11 -16.67 -7.07
N VAL A 245 -12.82 -17.10 -8.29
CA VAL A 245 -13.60 -16.77 -9.48
C VAL A 245 -14.20 -18.03 -10.07
N MET A 246 -15.44 -17.92 -10.50
CA MET A 246 -16.22 -19.00 -11.10
C MET A 246 -16.98 -18.45 -12.32
N PRO A 247 -17.39 -19.31 -13.27
CA PRO A 247 -18.38 -18.94 -14.26
C PRO A 247 -19.64 -18.36 -13.60
N ALA A 248 -20.27 -17.38 -14.25
CA ALA A 248 -21.58 -16.91 -13.82
C ALA A 248 -22.58 -18.08 -13.84
N VAL A 249 -23.50 -18.09 -12.86
CA VAL A 249 -24.58 -19.08 -12.82
C VAL A 249 -25.67 -18.58 -13.78
N GLU A 250 -26.06 -19.42 -14.76
CA GLU A 250 -27.22 -19.18 -15.63
C GLU A 250 -28.53 -19.04 -14.84
#